data_AF-A0A961JSK9-F1
#
_entry.id   AF-A0A961JSK9-F1
#
_cell.length_a   1.000
_cell.length_b   1.000
_cell.length_c   1.000
_cell.angle_alpha   90.00
_cell.angle_beta   90.00
_cell.angle_gamma   90.00
#
_symmetry.space_group_name_H-M   'P 1'
#
loop_
_entity.id
_entity.type
_entity.pdbx_description
1 polymer ?
#
loop_
_entity_poly.entity_id
_entity_poly.type
_entity_poly.pdbx_seq_one_letter_code
_entity_poly.pdbx_strand_id
1 'polypeptide(L)'
;MSVHTTDHIHAKPALRERLAYWLALGLVLVGMVNAMPGIPGLDDLAKEITGNPLFRIRKFPFEVCYPLVFVLMMVILVLRHSMYHAWQDKPPLRRRFGLVMDIALVTMAAVLAFTYLNEIPAVCLVDQITGDRAEIIARALEIEKENAAMFGLPEPTTVDDPDCINSIGGGLVLVMALA
;
A
#
# COMPACT_ATOMS: atom_id res chain seq x y z
N MET A 1 15.64 25.81 38.91
CA MET A 1 14.39 25.03 38.94
C MET A 1 13.23 26.01 39.01
N SER A 2 12.76 26.46 37.85
CA SER A 2 11.56 27.31 37.73
C SER A 2 10.71 26.69 36.63
N VAL A 3 9.66 26.01 37.05
CA VAL A 3 8.67 25.37 36.21
C VAL A 3 7.94 26.48 35.45
N HIS A 4 8.19 26.57 34.15
CA HIS A 4 7.40 27.39 33.23
C HIS A 4 6.10 26.63 32.95
N THR A 5 5.10 26.79 33.81
CA THR A 5 3.72 26.45 33.48
C THR A 5 3.23 27.53 32.52
N THR A 6 3.36 27.30 31.22
CA THR A 6 2.62 28.08 30.22
C THR A 6 1.24 27.48 30.05
N ASP A 7 0.24 28.32 30.29
CA ASP A 7 -1.17 28.11 29.98
C ASP A 7 -1.38 27.35 28.66
N HIS A 8 -2.02 26.19 28.74
CA HIS A 8 -2.63 25.57 27.57
C HIS A 8 -3.92 26.32 27.23
N ILE A 9 -3.80 27.55 26.72
CA ILE A 9 -4.89 28.13 25.93
C ILE A 9 -5.13 27.16 24.78
N HIS A 10 -6.35 26.62 24.69
CA HIS A 10 -6.81 25.76 23.59
C HIS A 10 -6.74 26.50 22.26
N ALA A 11 -5.53 26.64 21.70
CA ALA A 11 -5.33 26.99 20.32
C ALA A 11 -6.00 25.89 19.49
N LYS A 12 -6.90 26.27 18.58
CA LYS A 12 -7.56 25.31 17.69
C LYS A 12 -6.47 24.50 17.00
N PRO A 13 -6.53 23.15 17.03
CA PRO A 13 -5.50 22.34 16.39
C PRO A 13 -5.43 22.75 14.92
N ALA A 14 -4.21 22.98 14.44
CA ALA A 14 -3.98 23.38 13.07
C ALA A 14 -4.62 22.35 12.12
N LEU A 15 -5.10 22.79 10.95
CA LEU A 15 -5.75 21.90 9.98
C LEU A 15 -4.94 20.61 9.71
N ARG A 16 -3.61 20.75 9.63
CA ARG A 16 -2.65 19.65 9.49
C ARG A 16 -2.75 18.60 10.60
N GLU A 17 -2.84 19.02 11.86
CA GLU A 17 -2.92 18.12 13.01
C GLU A 17 -4.24 17.37 13.05
N ARG A 18 -5.33 18.05 12.68
CA ARG A 18 -6.65 17.41 12.53
C ARG A 18 -6.63 16.38 11.41
N LEU A 19 -6.07 16.74 10.26
CA LEU A 19 -5.94 15.82 9.11
C LEU A 19 -5.09 14.60 9.49
N ALA A 20 -3.92 14.80 10.09
CA ALA A 20 -3.06 13.71 10.54
C ALA A 20 -3.78 12.79 11.53
N TYR A 21 -4.53 13.35 12.48
CA TYR A 21 -5.32 12.59 13.44
C TYR A 21 -6.40 11.73 12.75
N TRP A 22 -7.21 12.32 11.87
CA TRP A 22 -8.27 11.60 11.17
C TRP A 22 -7.74 10.55 10.20
N LEU A 23 -6.63 10.83 9.50
CA LEU A 23 -5.96 9.85 8.63
C LEU A 23 -5.38 8.69 9.44
N ALA A 24 -4.71 8.96 10.56
CA ALA A 24 -4.18 7.92 11.44
C ALA A 24 -5.28 7.08 12.07
N LEU A 25 -6.35 7.72 12.56
CA LEU A 25 -7.52 7.03 13.09
C LEU A 25 -8.16 6.12 12.03
N GLY A 26 -8.37 6.64 10.81
CA GLY A 26 -8.89 5.87 9.68
C GLY A 26 -7.99 4.68 9.35
N LEU A 27 -6.68 4.88 9.27
CA LEU A 27 -5.72 3.81 9.00
C LEU A 27 -5.77 2.70 10.07
N VAL A 28 -5.85 3.07 11.35
CA VAL A 28 -5.97 2.10 12.45
C VAL A 28 -7.28 1.33 12.36
N LEU A 29 -8.41 1.99 12.10
CA LEU A 29 -9.70 1.33 11.95
C LEU A 29 -9.69 0.33 10.77
N VAL A 30 -9.12 0.73 9.62
CA VAL A 30 -8.96 -0.18 8.47
C VAL A 30 -8.06 -1.36 8.82
N GLY A 31 -6.94 -1.11 9.52
CA GLY A 31 -6.05 -2.17 9.99
C GLY A 31 -6.72 -3.15 10.95
N MET A 32 -7.53 -2.63 11.88
CA MET A 32 -8.32 -3.45 12.81
C MET A 32 -9.34 -4.32 12.07
N VAL A 33 -10.06 -3.77 11.10
CA VAL A 33 -11.00 -4.52 10.24
C VAL A 33 -10.26 -5.62 9.47
N ASN A 34 -9.10 -5.31 8.90
CA ASN A 34 -8.29 -6.29 8.16
C ASN A 34 -7.71 -7.41 9.07
N ALA A 35 -7.54 -7.11 10.36
CA ALA A 35 -7.09 -8.08 11.36
C ALA A 35 -8.23 -8.92 11.97
N MET A 36 -9.50 -8.59 11.71
CA MET A 36 -10.63 -9.38 12.21
C MET A 36 -10.62 -10.78 11.57
N PRO A 37 -10.65 -11.86 12.38
CA PRO A 37 -10.86 -13.20 11.83
C PRO A 37 -12.27 -13.29 11.24
N GLY A 38 -12.42 -14.04 10.15
CA GLY A 38 -13.75 -14.32 9.58
C GLY A 38 -14.55 -15.16 10.58
N ILE A 39 -15.52 -14.53 11.26
CA ILE A 39 -16.44 -15.21 12.16
C ILE A 39 -17.65 -15.67 11.35
N PRO A 40 -17.90 -16.99 11.22
CA PRO A 40 -19.11 -17.48 10.54
C PRO A 40 -20.35 -16.95 11.26
N GLY A 41 -21.16 -16.15 10.56
CA GLY A 41 -22.35 -15.45 11.10
C GLY A 41 -22.29 -13.92 11.03
N LEU A 42 -21.11 -13.29 11.21
CA LEU A 42 -20.96 -11.83 11.01
C LEU A 42 -20.96 -11.47 9.52
N ASP A 43 -20.34 -12.32 8.71
CA ASP A 43 -20.38 -12.20 7.25
C ASP A 43 -21.81 -12.26 6.70
N ASP A 44 -22.68 -13.07 7.29
CA ASP A 44 -24.05 -13.23 6.83
C ASP A 44 -24.95 -12.07 7.28
N LEU A 45 -24.76 -11.56 8.51
CA LEU A 45 -25.37 -10.31 8.98
C LEU A 45 -24.92 -9.10 8.14
N ALA A 46 -23.64 -9.02 7.78
CA ALA A 46 -23.12 -7.94 6.95
C ALA A 46 -23.71 -7.98 5.54
N LYS A 47 -23.82 -9.17 4.93
CA LYS A 47 -24.49 -9.36 3.63
C LYS A 47 -25.96 -8.96 3.67
N GLU A 48 -26.66 -9.30 4.76
CA GLU A 48 -28.08 -8.97 4.94
C GLU A 48 -28.31 -7.47 5.14
N ILE A 49 -27.43 -6.78 5.87
CA ILE A 49 -27.51 -5.32 6.09
C ILE A 49 -27.08 -4.52 4.84
N THR A 50 -26.06 -4.98 4.10
CA THR A 50 -25.56 -4.26 2.90
C THR A 50 -26.29 -4.63 1.60
N GLY A 51 -27.11 -5.69 1.58
CA GLY A 51 -27.90 -6.10 0.42
C GLY A 51 -27.09 -6.58 -0.78
N ASN A 52 -25.78 -6.80 -0.62
CA ASN A 52 -24.88 -7.24 -1.69
C ASN A 52 -24.33 -8.64 -1.39
N PRO A 53 -24.70 -9.68 -2.17
CA PRO A 53 -24.26 -11.06 -1.94
C PRO A 53 -22.74 -11.27 -2.15
N LEU A 54 -22.04 -10.30 -2.76
CA LEU A 54 -20.58 -10.32 -2.95
C LEU A 54 -19.80 -9.62 -1.83
N PHE A 55 -20.46 -9.04 -0.82
CA PHE A 55 -19.77 -8.43 0.32
C PHE A 55 -19.30 -9.51 1.30
N ARG A 56 -18.23 -10.21 0.93
CA ARG A 56 -17.48 -11.05 1.87
C ARG A 56 -16.57 -10.10 2.65
N ILE A 57 -16.63 -10.10 3.99
CA ILE A 57 -15.62 -9.45 4.85
C ILE A 57 -14.36 -10.32 4.75
N ARG A 58 -13.79 -10.40 3.54
CA ARG A 58 -12.56 -11.12 3.28
C ARG A 58 -11.43 -10.14 3.57
N LYS A 59 -10.35 -10.66 4.15
CA LYS A 59 -9.01 -10.06 4.15
C LYS A 59 -8.78 -9.38 2.80
N PHE A 60 -8.51 -8.08 2.81
CA PHE A 60 -8.19 -7.35 1.60
C PHE A 60 -6.98 -8.03 0.91
N PRO A 61 -6.88 -8.00 -0.44
CA PRO A 61 -5.69 -8.49 -1.12
C PRO A 61 -4.47 -7.72 -0.60
N PHE A 62 -3.67 -8.39 0.23
CA PHE A 62 -2.59 -7.78 1.00
C PHE A 62 -1.53 -7.19 0.09
N GLU A 63 -1.36 -7.80 -1.08
CA GLU A 63 -0.42 -7.44 -2.13
C GLU A 63 -0.69 -6.03 -2.66
N VAL A 64 -1.96 -5.62 -2.78
CA VAL A 64 -2.33 -4.28 -3.26
C VAL A 64 -2.45 -3.30 -2.10
N CYS A 65 -3.04 -3.73 -0.98
CA CYS A 65 -3.34 -2.83 0.13
C CYS A 65 -2.10 -2.41 0.92
N TYR A 66 -1.11 -3.28 1.13
CA TYR A 66 0.05 -2.96 1.98
C TYR A 66 0.96 -1.86 1.40
N PRO A 67 1.32 -1.86 0.10
CA PRO A 67 2.10 -0.77 -0.49
C PRO A 67 1.38 0.58 -0.40
N LEU A 68 0.06 0.60 -0.56
CA LEU A 68 -0.75 1.83 -0.45
C LEU A 68 -0.79 2.34 1.00
N VAL A 69 -0.96 1.44 1.96
CA VAL A 69 -0.90 1.76 3.40
C VAL A 69 0.47 2.30 3.78
N PHE A 70 1.56 1.76 3.22
CA PHE A 70 2.91 2.26 3.45
C PHE A 70 3.06 3.72 3.00
N VAL A 71 2.61 4.06 1.79
CA VAL A 71 2.60 5.45 1.30
C VAL A 71 1.74 6.35 2.20
N LEU A 72 0.53 5.91 2.55
CA LEU A 72 -0.36 6.65 3.43
C LEU A 72 0.27 6.93 4.81
N MET A 73 0.98 5.95 5.37
CA MET A 73 1.69 6.10 6.64
C MET A 73 2.81 7.13 6.54
N MET A 74 3.54 7.17 5.41
CA MET A 74 4.55 8.21 5.16
C MET A 74 3.94 9.60 5.02
N VAL A 75 2.77 9.72 4.39
CA VAL A 75 2.00 10.98 4.36
C VAL A 75 1.61 11.43 5.76
N ILE A 76 1.09 10.52 6.60
CA ILE A 76 0.74 10.82 8.01
C ILE A 76 1.99 11.28 8.78
N LEU A 77 3.12 10.59 8.60
CA LEU A 77 4.39 10.91 9.24
C LEU A 77 4.86 12.32 8.88
N VAL A 78 4.83 12.68 7.59
CA VAL A 78 5.18 14.02 7.14
C VAL A 78 4.19 15.06 7.66
N LEU A 79 2.89 14.79 7.69
CA LEU A 79 1.92 15.72 8.27
C LEU A 79 2.15 15.94 9.77
N ARG A 80 2.56 14.91 10.51
CA ARG A 80 2.79 15.03 11.96
C ARG A 80 4.14 15.63 12.31
N HIS A 81 5.20 15.22 11.62
CA HIS A 81 6.59 15.53 11.95
C HIS A 81 7.33 16.34 10.86
N SER A 82 6.59 17.05 10.01
CA SER A 82 7.13 17.87 8.91
C SER A 82 8.35 18.72 9.32
N MET A 83 9.45 18.52 8.59
CA MET A 83 10.68 19.29 8.75
C MET A 83 10.49 20.76 8.35
N TYR A 84 9.63 21.02 7.36
CA TYR A 84 9.28 22.38 6.96
C TYR A 84 8.69 23.18 8.13
N HIS A 85 7.77 22.59 8.89
CA HIS A 85 7.16 23.25 10.04
C HIS A 85 8.13 23.39 11.22
N ALA A 86 8.96 22.37 11.45
CA ALA A 86 9.95 22.40 12.52
C ALA A 86 11.02 23.50 12.35
N TRP A 87 11.20 24.01 11.12
CA TRP A 87 12.19 25.04 10.78
C TRP A 87 11.57 26.39 10.41
N GLN A 88 10.41 26.72 10.96
CA GLN A 88 9.78 28.02 10.71
C GLN A 88 10.64 29.22 11.17
N ASP A 89 11.37 29.07 12.28
CA ASP A 89 12.22 30.12 12.84
C ASP A 89 13.59 30.24 12.15
N LYS A 90 13.85 29.43 11.11
CA LYS A 90 15.13 29.36 10.40
C LYS A 90 15.08 30.14 9.08
N PRO A 91 16.25 30.51 8.50
CA PRO A 91 16.30 31.23 7.23
C PRO A 91 15.52 30.51 6.12
N PRO A 92 14.96 31.26 5.15
CA PRO A 92 14.02 30.73 4.15
C PRO A 92 14.60 29.60 3.29
N LEU A 93 15.92 29.61 3.07
CA LEU A 93 16.62 28.54 2.35
C LEU A 93 16.51 27.19 3.10
N ARG A 94 16.78 27.21 4.41
CA ARG A 94 16.71 26.01 5.26
C ARG A 94 15.27 25.54 5.43
N ARG A 95 14.32 26.47 5.51
CA ARG A 95 12.90 26.16 5.51
C ARG A 95 12.47 25.44 4.21
N ARG A 96 12.85 25.96 3.04
CA ARG A 96 12.58 25.30 1.74
C ARG A 96 13.21 23.91 1.64
N PHE A 97 14.44 23.75 2.14
CA PHE A 97 15.09 22.44 2.20
C PHE A 97 14.27 21.42 3.02
N GLY A 98 13.66 21.84 4.14
CA GLY A 98 12.74 20.99 4.91
C GLY A 98 11.53 20.51 4.09
N LEU A 99 10.95 21.38 3.25
CA LEU A 99 9.85 20.98 2.36
C LEU A 99 10.29 19.97 1.30
N VAL A 100 11.48 20.18 0.72
CA VAL A 100 12.04 19.25 -0.28
C VAL A 100 12.24 17.87 0.35
N MET A 101 12.75 17.80 1.57
CA MET A 101 12.91 16.53 2.28
C MET A 101 11.59 15.84 2.58
N ASP A 102 10.60 16.60 3.05
CA ASP A 102 9.25 16.07 3.31
C ASP A 102 8.62 15.49 2.02
N ILE A 103 8.78 16.17 0.87
CA ILE A 103 8.30 15.69 -0.44
C ILE A 103 9.10 14.46 -0.91
N ALA A 104 10.43 14.49 -0.75
CA ALA A 104 11.30 13.39 -1.15
C ALA A 104 10.92 12.10 -0.41
N LEU A 105 10.67 12.16 0.90
CA LEU A 105 10.24 11.00 1.70
C LEU A 105 8.96 10.35 1.16
N VAL A 106 7.93 11.14 0.86
CA VAL A 106 6.67 10.61 0.32
C VAL A 106 6.86 10.08 -1.10
N THR A 107 7.67 10.76 -1.92
CA THR A 107 7.93 10.38 -3.31
C THR A 107 8.69 9.05 -3.36
N MET A 108 9.73 8.90 -2.56
CA MET A 108 10.49 7.65 -2.42
C MET A 108 9.58 6.49 -2.00
N ALA A 109 8.73 6.70 -1.00
CA ALA A 109 7.77 5.70 -0.58
C ALA A 109 6.79 5.30 -1.71
N ALA A 110 6.32 6.27 -2.50
CA ALA A 110 5.46 6.01 -3.65
C ALA A 110 6.18 5.24 -4.77
N VAL A 111 7.45 5.55 -5.05
CA VAL A 111 8.28 4.83 -6.03
C VAL A 111 8.47 3.37 -5.58
N LEU A 112 8.81 3.13 -4.32
CA LEU A 112 8.93 1.78 -3.77
C LEU A 112 7.61 1.00 -3.83
N ALA A 113 6.50 1.63 -3.47
CA ALA A 113 5.19 1.01 -3.53
C ALA A 113 4.78 0.65 -4.97
N PHE A 114 5.01 1.55 -5.92
CA PHE A 114 4.76 1.30 -7.34
C PHE A 114 5.63 0.17 -7.89
N THR A 115 6.91 0.16 -7.52
CA THR A 115 7.86 -0.88 -7.92
C THR A 115 7.41 -2.24 -7.41
N TYR A 116 7.03 -2.33 -6.13
CA TYR A 116 6.48 -3.55 -5.55
C TYR A 116 5.25 -4.06 -6.34
N LEU A 117 4.30 -3.18 -6.68
CA LEU A 117 3.08 -3.57 -7.39
C LEU A 117 3.33 -4.05 -8.84
N ASN A 118 4.40 -3.56 -9.48
CA ASN A 118 4.77 -3.99 -10.83
C ASN A 118 5.57 -5.28 -10.85
N GLU A 119 6.30 -5.58 -9.77
CA GLU A 119 7.24 -6.70 -9.72
C GLU A 119 6.66 -7.94 -9.04
N ILE A 120 5.67 -7.78 -8.16
CA ILE A 120 5.12 -8.94 -7.46
C ILE A 120 4.30 -9.81 -8.45
N PRO A 121 4.62 -11.11 -8.60
CA PRO A 121 3.91 -11.99 -9.54
C PRO A 121 2.41 -12.07 -9.26
N ALA A 122 1.98 -11.93 -8.01
CA ALA A 122 0.57 -11.93 -7.64
C ALA A 122 -0.25 -10.72 -8.18
N VAL A 123 0.41 -9.63 -8.60
CA VAL A 123 -0.27 -8.43 -9.10
C VAL A 123 0.16 -8.08 -10.52
N CYS A 124 1.44 -7.82 -10.77
CA CYS A 124 1.95 -7.29 -12.05
C CYS A 124 1.08 -6.14 -12.61
N LEU A 125 1.02 -5.01 -11.90
CA LEU A 125 0.08 -3.91 -12.19
C LEU A 125 0.10 -3.43 -13.65
N VAL A 126 1.27 -3.31 -14.27
CA VAL A 126 1.37 -2.93 -15.71
C VAL A 126 0.74 -3.98 -16.61
N ASP A 127 1.00 -5.27 -16.38
CA ASP A 127 0.47 -6.37 -17.20
C ASP A 127 -1.05 -6.50 -17.06
N GLN A 128 -1.61 -6.19 -15.89
CA GLN A 128 -3.07 -6.11 -15.70
C GLN A 128 -3.70 -4.96 -16.48
N ILE A 129 -3.00 -3.81 -16.56
CA ILE A 129 -3.48 -2.64 -17.30
C ILE A 129 -3.40 -2.88 -18.82
N THR A 130 -2.35 -3.55 -19.29
CA THR A 130 -2.16 -3.88 -20.71
C THR A 130 -3.05 -5.05 -21.15
N GLY A 131 -3.42 -5.95 -20.23
CA GLY A 131 -4.26 -7.12 -20.50
C GLY A 131 -3.48 -8.40 -20.84
N ASP A 132 -2.15 -8.32 -20.88
CA ASP A 132 -1.25 -9.43 -21.23
C ASP A 132 -1.36 -10.60 -20.24
N ARG A 133 -1.73 -10.31 -18.99
CA ARG A 133 -1.75 -11.30 -17.90
C ARG A 133 -2.66 -12.50 -18.18
N ALA A 134 -3.81 -12.30 -18.83
CA ALA A 134 -4.75 -13.39 -19.08
C ALA A 134 -4.20 -14.40 -20.11
N GLU A 135 -3.50 -13.90 -21.12
CA GLU A 135 -2.93 -14.74 -22.18
C GLU A 135 -1.78 -15.60 -21.64
N ILE A 136 -0.95 -15.03 -20.78
CA ILE A 136 0.23 -15.73 -20.22
C ILE A 136 -0.22 -16.85 -19.28
N ILE A 137 -1.24 -16.61 -18.44
CA ILE A 137 -1.81 -17.65 -17.57
C ILE A 137 -2.36 -18.82 -18.40
N ALA A 138 -3.03 -18.52 -19.53
CA ALA A 138 -3.55 -19.57 -20.41
C ALA A 138 -2.43 -20.41 -21.03
N ARG A 139 -1.37 -19.77 -21.53
CA ARG A 139 -0.20 -20.46 -22.08
C ARG A 139 0.54 -21.30 -21.03
N ALA A 140 0.69 -20.78 -19.82
CA ALA A 140 1.33 -21.50 -18.72
C ALA A 140 0.49 -22.73 -18.32
N LEU A 141 -0.84 -22.64 -18.35
CA LEU A 141 -1.75 -23.77 -18.14
C LEU A 141 -1.60 -24.85 -19.21
N GLU A 142 -1.45 -24.48 -20.48
CA GLU A 142 -1.21 -25.45 -21.54
C GLU A 142 0.13 -26.18 -21.35
N ILE A 143 1.21 -25.45 -21.03
CA ILE A 143 2.53 -26.03 -20.78
C ILE A 143 2.50 -26.98 -19.58
N GLU A 144 1.81 -26.62 -18.50
CA GLU A 144 1.67 -27.49 -17.33
C GLU A 144 0.87 -28.76 -17.65
N LYS A 145 -0.16 -28.67 -18.48
CA LYS A 145 -0.92 -29.85 -18.95
C LYS A 145 -0.07 -30.78 -19.80
N GLU A 146 0.72 -30.24 -20.73
CA GLU A 146 1.65 -31.02 -21.54
C GLU A 146 2.73 -31.70 -20.67
N ASN A 147 3.30 -30.96 -19.71
CA ASN A 147 4.26 -31.50 -18.75
C ASN A 147 3.62 -32.61 -17.89
N ALA A 148 2.41 -32.38 -17.37
CA ALA A 148 1.70 -33.39 -16.57
C ALA A 148 1.44 -34.66 -17.38
N ALA A 149 1.06 -34.54 -18.66
CA ALA A 149 0.87 -35.69 -19.55
C ALA A 149 2.19 -36.47 -19.77
N MET A 150 3.32 -35.78 -19.92
CA MET A 150 4.64 -36.40 -20.06
C MET A 150 5.11 -37.13 -18.79
N PHE A 151 4.80 -36.58 -17.60
CA PHE A 151 5.16 -37.16 -16.31
C PHE A 151 4.12 -38.14 -15.75
N GLY A 152 3.00 -38.36 -16.44
CA GLY A 152 1.91 -39.22 -15.99
C GLY A 152 1.15 -38.68 -14.77
N LEU A 153 1.21 -37.37 -14.55
CA LEU A 153 0.51 -36.66 -13.48
C LEU A 153 -0.92 -36.30 -13.91
N PRO A 154 -1.88 -36.16 -12.97
CA PRO A 154 -3.22 -35.69 -13.29
C PRO A 154 -3.19 -34.27 -13.88
N GLU A 155 -4.16 -33.96 -14.73
CA GLU A 155 -4.26 -32.65 -15.39
C GLU A 155 -4.43 -31.51 -14.36
N PRO A 156 -3.55 -30.49 -14.35
CA PRO A 156 -3.67 -29.37 -13.45
C PRO A 156 -4.84 -28.47 -13.85
N THR A 157 -5.57 -27.98 -12.84
CA THR A 157 -6.73 -27.07 -13.01
C THR A 157 -6.39 -25.61 -12.72
N THR A 158 -5.19 -25.37 -12.19
CA THR A 158 -4.65 -24.05 -11.82
C THR A 158 -3.14 -24.07 -12.03
N VAL A 159 -2.57 -22.90 -12.33
CA VAL A 159 -1.14 -22.69 -12.54
C VAL A 159 -0.65 -21.66 -11.54
N ASP A 160 0.60 -21.78 -11.12
CA ASP A 160 1.26 -20.75 -10.32
C ASP A 160 1.36 -19.43 -11.10
N ASP A 161 1.32 -18.31 -10.40
CA ASP A 161 1.35 -16.99 -11.04
C ASP A 161 2.66 -16.81 -11.83
N PRO A 162 2.59 -16.61 -13.17
CA PRO A 162 3.78 -16.43 -13.98
C PRO A 162 4.46 -15.09 -13.67
N ASP A 163 5.76 -15.03 -13.90
CA ASP A 163 6.55 -13.80 -13.75
C ASP A 163 6.00 -12.65 -14.62
N CYS A 164 6.16 -11.41 -14.13
CA CYS A 164 5.71 -10.22 -14.84
C CYS A 164 6.54 -9.98 -16.11
N ILE A 165 5.88 -9.74 -17.25
CA ILE A 165 6.54 -9.52 -18.54
C ILE A 165 7.03 -8.07 -18.65
N ASN A 166 6.21 -7.09 -18.27
CA ASN A 166 6.61 -5.69 -18.27
C ASN A 166 7.22 -5.28 -16.92
N SER A 167 8.18 -6.07 -16.44
CA SER A 167 8.93 -5.78 -15.21
C SER A 167 10.07 -4.77 -15.44
N ILE A 168 10.41 -4.05 -14.37
CA ILE A 168 11.60 -3.20 -14.25
C ILE A 168 12.86 -4.07 -14.17
N GLY A 169 12.74 -5.30 -13.65
CA GLY A 169 13.77 -6.35 -13.71
C GLY A 169 15.11 -5.89 -13.13
N GLY A 170 16.18 -5.91 -13.93
CA GLY A 170 17.51 -5.46 -13.50
C GLY A 170 17.59 -3.98 -13.07
N GLY A 171 16.64 -3.14 -13.48
CA GLY A 171 16.52 -1.76 -13.04
C GLY A 171 16.08 -1.60 -11.59
N LEU A 172 15.59 -2.66 -10.94
CA LEU A 172 15.18 -2.64 -9.54
C LEU A 172 16.29 -2.17 -8.61
N VAL A 173 17.53 -2.61 -8.86
CA VAL A 173 18.70 -2.21 -8.07
C VAL A 173 18.94 -0.70 -8.16
N LEU A 174 18.74 -0.12 -9.36
CA LEU A 174 18.88 1.32 -9.56
C LEU A 174 17.77 2.08 -8.84
N VAL A 175 16.53 1.60 -8.90
CA VAL A 175 15.40 2.19 -8.17
C VAL A 175 15.66 2.15 -6.67
N MET A 176 16.08 1.02 -6.11
CA MET A 176 16.40 0.89 -4.69
C MET A 176 17.61 1.71 -4.25
N ALA A 177 18.54 2.01 -5.15
CA ALA A 177 19.72 2.83 -4.84
C ALA A 177 19.43 4.35 -4.89
N LEU A 178 18.42 4.76 -5.67
CA LEU A 178 18.07 6.17 -5.89
C LEU A 178 16.83 6.63 -5.11
N ALA A 179 15.94 5.70 -4.76
CA ALA A 179 14.80 5.91 -3.86
C ALA A 179 15.22 5.78 -2.39
#